data_AF-A0A6G1CLW7-F1
#
_entry.id   AF-A0A6G1CLW7-F1
#
_cell.length_a   1.000
_cell.length_b   1.000
_cell.length_c   1.000
_cell.angle_alpha   90.00
_cell.angle_beta   90.00
_cell.angle_gamma   90.00
#
_symmetry.space_group_name_H-M   'P 1'
#
loop_
_entity.id
_entity.type
_entity.pdbx_description
1 polymer ?
#
loop_
_entity_poly.entity_id
_entity_poly.type
_entity_poly.pdbx_seq_one_letter_code
_entity_poly.pdbx_strand_id
1 'polypeptide(L)'
;MSEKQGRIAALEIECATLKQTLELLHQEIVSTSSKLTEKRLFYTKTIERLTVKLQEQQEWLGAFKLKVITAEPSVEASQSKQNLLQGQSHGINSCGSLDKGNDMGSKQGELRIQLESTKLKIEEIKATQSALLLEINKSKQTIEQEKNSISGFPAPLQQMDMKSLEAEHKALEADKAGEVEYFQSLEERINEMKGVSDAVKCLCGLEYKVELGGKAMDLS
;
A
#
# COMPACT_ATOMS: atom_id res chain seq x y z
N MET A 1 26.17 37.80 -6.40
CA MET A 1 26.87 36.59 -6.88
C MET A 1 26.79 35.46 -5.85
N SER A 2 27.27 35.65 -4.61
CA SER A 2 27.27 34.59 -3.58
C SER A 2 25.89 34.00 -3.22
N GLU A 3 24.87 34.84 -3.08
CA GLU A 3 23.54 34.39 -2.65
C GLU A 3 22.78 33.57 -3.71
N LYS A 4 22.90 33.95 -5.00
CA LYS A 4 22.32 33.19 -6.12
C LYS A 4 22.95 31.79 -6.22
N GLN A 5 24.28 31.70 -6.12
CA GLN A 5 24.98 30.42 -6.09
C GLN A 5 24.56 29.56 -4.88
N GLY A 6 24.36 30.17 -3.71
CA GLY A 6 23.88 29.47 -2.51
C GLY A 6 22.48 28.87 -2.69
N ARG A 7 21.56 29.60 -3.32
CA ARG A 7 20.21 29.09 -3.62
C ARG A 7 20.23 27.96 -4.65
N ILE A 8 21.10 28.05 -5.67
CA ILE A 8 21.27 26.99 -6.67
C ILE A 8 21.80 25.71 -6.00
N ALA A 9 22.83 25.82 -5.17
CA ALA A 9 23.38 24.66 -4.45
C ALA A 9 22.35 24.02 -3.50
N ALA A 10 21.52 24.83 -2.83
CA ALA A 10 20.42 24.32 -2.00
C ALA A 10 19.38 23.55 -2.84
N LEU A 11 18.97 24.09 -3.98
CA LEU A 11 18.04 23.42 -4.90
C LEU A 11 18.60 22.13 -5.48
N GLU A 12 19.91 22.06 -5.75
CA GLU A 12 20.57 20.83 -6.21
C GLU A 12 20.51 19.72 -5.14
N ILE A 13 20.72 20.08 -3.87
CA ILE A 13 20.62 19.14 -2.73
C ILE A 13 19.16 18.67 -2.56
N GLU A 14 18.20 19.59 -2.66
CA GLU A 14 16.78 19.25 -2.59
C GLU A 14 16.37 18.32 -3.75
N CYS A 15 16.82 18.60 -4.98
CA CYS A 15 16.58 17.74 -6.14
C CYS A 15 17.18 16.35 -5.95
N ALA A 16 18.41 16.24 -5.43
CA ALA A 16 19.04 14.96 -5.15
C ALA A 16 18.28 14.17 -4.09
N THR A 17 17.83 14.84 -3.02
CA THR A 17 17.04 14.25 -1.94
C THR A 17 15.68 13.75 -2.45
N LEU A 18 15.02 14.55 -3.29
CA LEU A 18 13.75 14.20 -3.90
C LEU A 18 13.89 12.99 -4.83
N LYS A 19 14.94 12.95 -5.64
CA LYS A 19 15.25 11.82 -6.51
C LYS A 19 15.47 10.53 -5.71
N GLN A 20 16.25 10.59 -4.64
CA GLN A 20 16.49 9.44 -3.77
C GLN A 20 15.19 8.96 -3.11
N THR A 21 14.35 9.88 -2.66
CA THR A 21 13.05 9.55 -2.04
C THR A 21 12.12 8.87 -3.05
N LEU A 22 12.09 9.35 -4.29
CA LEU A 22 11.33 8.73 -5.37
C LEU A 22 11.79 7.30 -5.68
N GLU A 23 13.10 7.06 -5.73
CA GLU A 23 13.66 5.71 -5.94
C GLU A 23 13.26 4.74 -4.82
N LEU A 24 13.33 5.18 -3.56
CA LEU A 24 12.92 4.37 -2.40
C LEU A 24 11.43 4.04 -2.44
N LEU A 25 10.58 5.03 -2.73
CA LEU A 25 9.13 4.81 -2.89
C LEU A 25 8.85 3.80 -4.01
N HIS A 26 9.54 3.94 -5.14
CA HIS A 26 9.38 3.01 -6.27
C HIS A 26 9.76 1.57 -5.87
N GLN A 27 10.87 1.41 -5.14
CA GLN A 27 11.31 0.12 -4.66
C GLN A 27 10.32 -0.50 -3.67
N GLU A 28 9.75 0.30 -2.76
CA GLU A 28 8.76 -0.14 -1.78
C GLU A 28 7.44 -0.56 -2.44
N ILE A 29 6.98 0.19 -3.45
CA ILE A 29 5.79 -0.16 -4.25
C ILE A 29 5.99 -1.51 -4.94
N VAL A 30 7.13 -1.71 -5.61
CA VAL A 30 7.41 -2.96 -6.33
C VAL A 30 7.51 -4.15 -5.36
N SER A 31 8.22 -3.97 -4.24
CA SER A 31 8.36 -5.00 -3.20
C SER A 31 7.00 -5.39 -2.60
N THR A 32 6.18 -4.40 -2.27
CA THR A 32 4.85 -4.63 -1.66
C THR A 32 3.88 -5.27 -2.65
N SER A 33 3.90 -4.83 -3.90
CA SER A 33 3.07 -5.42 -4.97
C SER A 33 3.40 -6.90 -5.21
N SER A 34 4.69 -7.25 -5.21
CA SER A 34 5.13 -8.64 -5.33
C SER A 34 4.60 -9.51 -4.17
N LYS A 35 4.78 -9.06 -2.93
CA LYS A 35 4.27 -9.77 -1.73
C LYS A 35 2.75 -9.93 -1.74
N LEU A 36 2.02 -8.91 -2.21
CA LEU A 36 0.56 -8.98 -2.33
C LEU A 36 0.13 -10.04 -3.35
N THR A 37 0.84 -10.11 -4.48
CA THR A 37 0.59 -11.10 -5.53
C THR A 37 0.83 -12.52 -5.03
N GLU A 38 1.92 -12.74 -4.29
CA GLU A 38 2.23 -14.03 -3.68
C GLU A 38 1.16 -14.46 -2.66
N LYS A 39 0.73 -13.55 -1.78
CA LYS A 39 -0.36 -13.81 -0.83
C LYS A 39 -1.66 -14.15 -1.55
N ARG A 40 -2.01 -13.42 -2.62
CA ARG A 40 -3.20 -13.70 -3.43
C ARG A 40 -3.13 -15.11 -4.00
N LEU A 41 -1.99 -15.50 -4.59
CA LEU A 41 -1.78 -16.84 -5.13
C LEU A 41 -1.92 -17.92 -4.05
N PHE A 42 -1.37 -17.70 -2.86
CA PHE A 42 -1.48 -18.63 -1.73
C PHE A 42 -2.94 -18.84 -1.30
N TYR A 43 -3.72 -17.77 -1.19
CA TYR A 43 -5.13 -17.87 -0.81
C TYR A 43 -5.95 -18.56 -1.90
N THR A 44 -5.72 -18.24 -3.18
CA THR A 44 -6.37 -18.93 -4.30
C THR A 44 -6.12 -20.43 -4.26
N LYS A 45 -4.86 -20.87 -4.14
CA LYS A 45 -4.51 -22.30 -4.02
C LYS A 45 -5.16 -22.96 -2.80
N THR A 46 -5.26 -22.22 -1.70
CA THR A 46 -5.89 -22.73 -0.47
C THR A 46 -7.39 -22.94 -0.68
N ILE A 47 -8.08 -21.99 -1.32
CA ILE A 47 -9.50 -22.08 -1.64
C ILE A 47 -9.75 -23.25 -2.59
N GLU A 48 -8.96 -23.39 -3.66
CA GLU A 48 -9.05 -24.51 -4.59
C GLU A 48 -8.93 -25.85 -3.87
N ARG A 49 -7.90 -26.02 -3.01
CA ARG A 49 -7.70 -27.24 -2.23
C ARG A 49 -8.87 -27.53 -1.28
N LEU A 50 -9.40 -26.52 -0.61
CA LEU A 50 -10.55 -26.70 0.29
C LEU A 50 -11.83 -27.06 -0.49
N THR A 51 -12.01 -26.46 -1.66
CA THR A 51 -13.13 -26.75 -2.56
C THR A 51 -13.10 -28.20 -3.03
N VAL A 52 -11.93 -28.70 -3.45
CA VAL A 52 -11.75 -30.12 -3.84
C VAL A 52 -12.08 -31.05 -2.67
N LYS A 53 -11.54 -30.79 -1.46
CA LYS A 53 -11.85 -31.61 -0.28
C LYS A 53 -13.33 -31.60 0.07
N LEU A 54 -14.00 -30.46 -0.06
CA LEU A 54 -15.44 -30.35 0.20
C LEU A 54 -16.24 -31.17 -0.82
N GLN A 55 -15.87 -31.08 -2.10
CA GLN A 55 -16.48 -31.86 -3.18
C GLN A 55 -16.31 -33.37 -2.94
N GLU A 56 -15.10 -33.83 -2.59
CA GLU A 56 -14.84 -35.24 -2.24
C GLU A 56 -15.71 -35.73 -1.08
N GLN A 57 -15.88 -34.91 -0.03
CA GLN A 57 -16.76 -35.24 1.10
C GLN A 57 -18.24 -35.32 0.67
N GLN A 58 -18.67 -34.43 -0.21
CA GLN A 58 -20.04 -34.42 -0.71
C GLN A 58 -20.32 -35.63 -1.61
N GLU A 59 -19.37 -36.03 -2.46
CA GLU A 59 -19.43 -37.24 -3.26
C GLU A 59 -19.44 -38.51 -2.40
N TRP A 60 -18.58 -38.56 -1.37
CA TRP A 60 -18.57 -39.65 -0.41
C TRP A 60 -19.91 -39.81 0.31
N LEU A 61 -20.51 -38.69 0.76
CA LEU A 61 -21.84 -38.71 1.38
C LEU A 61 -22.93 -39.13 0.40
N GLY A 62 -22.85 -38.68 -0.86
CA GLY A 62 -23.75 -39.11 -1.93
C GLY A 62 -23.68 -40.62 -2.17
N ALA A 63 -22.48 -41.18 -2.26
CA ALA A 63 -22.24 -42.62 -2.42
C ALA A 63 -22.73 -43.41 -1.19
N PHE A 64 -22.55 -42.87 0.02
CA PHE A 64 -23.08 -43.47 1.25
C PHE A 64 -24.61 -43.52 1.25
N LYS A 65 -25.28 -42.40 0.92
CA LYS A 65 -26.75 -42.36 0.79
C LYS A 65 -27.27 -43.35 -0.24
N LEU A 66 -26.60 -43.49 -1.38
CA LEU A 66 -26.98 -44.44 -2.43
C LEU A 66 -26.87 -45.89 -1.92
N LYS A 67 -25.82 -46.23 -1.17
CA LYS A 67 -25.68 -47.56 -0.54
C LYS A 67 -26.77 -47.87 0.49
N VAL A 68 -27.21 -46.86 1.26
CA VAL A 68 -28.29 -47.02 2.25
C VAL A 68 -29.65 -47.20 1.59
N ILE A 69 -29.89 -46.59 0.42
CA ILE A 69 -31.15 -46.71 -0.32
C ILE A 69 -31.22 -48.03 -1.12
N THR A 70 -30.08 -48.56 -1.59
CA THR A 70 -30.02 -49.84 -2.34
C THR A 70 -29.99 -51.08 -1.43
N ALA A 71 -29.87 -50.91 -0.11
CA ALA A 71 -30.04 -52.00 0.86
C ALA A 71 -31.48 -51.99 1.37
N GLU A 72 -32.34 -52.86 0.82
CA GLU A 72 -33.68 -53.08 1.36
C GLU A 72 -33.65 -53.58 2.82
N PRO A 73 -34.66 -53.24 3.64
CA PRO A 73 -34.72 -53.65 5.03
C PRO A 73 -35.22 -55.10 5.13
N SER A 74 -34.29 -56.05 5.32
CA SER A 74 -34.64 -57.41 5.74
C SER A 74 -35.02 -57.40 7.22
N VAL A 75 -36.32 -57.54 7.49
CA VAL A 75 -36.89 -57.81 8.80
C VAL A 75 -36.44 -59.20 9.25
N GLU A 76 -35.73 -59.31 10.37
CA GLU A 76 -35.82 -60.51 11.22
C GLU A 76 -35.32 -60.21 12.64
N ALA A 77 -36.29 -60.21 13.56
CA ALA A 77 -36.07 -60.13 14.99
C ALA A 77 -35.51 -61.46 15.52
N SER A 78 -34.56 -61.42 16.44
CA SER A 78 -34.37 -62.47 17.44
C SER A 78 -33.52 -61.97 18.63
N GLN A 79 -34.21 -61.77 19.76
CA GLN A 79 -33.64 -61.65 21.09
C GLN A 79 -33.05 -63.00 21.53
N SER A 80 -31.86 -63.04 22.14
CA SER A 80 -31.54 -64.10 23.11
C SER A 80 -30.27 -63.83 23.94
N LYS A 81 -30.50 -63.57 25.23
CA LYS A 81 -29.82 -64.14 26.42
C LYS A 81 -28.34 -63.82 26.71
N GLN A 82 -28.20 -62.85 27.61
CA GLN A 82 -27.47 -62.89 28.89
C GLN A 82 -26.93 -64.26 29.36
N ASN A 83 -25.64 -64.32 29.72
CA ASN A 83 -24.98 -65.16 30.76
C ASN A 83 -23.55 -64.61 30.92
N LEU A 84 -23.16 -63.91 32.01
CA LEU A 84 -22.78 -64.40 33.33
C LEU A 84 -21.85 -65.63 33.31
N LEU A 85 -20.54 -65.39 33.39
CA LEU A 85 -19.62 -66.30 34.07
C LEU A 85 -18.64 -65.51 34.95
N GLN A 86 -18.72 -65.89 36.22
CA GLN A 86 -17.98 -65.47 37.40
C GLN A 86 -16.62 -66.18 37.43
N GLY A 87 -15.57 -65.48 37.87
CA GLY A 87 -14.25 -66.09 38.05
C GLY A 87 -13.26 -65.13 38.69
N GLN A 88 -13.33 -65.01 40.02
CA GLN A 88 -12.36 -64.31 40.85
C GLN A 88 -11.19 -65.26 41.18
N SER A 89 -9.95 -64.84 40.93
CA SER A 89 -8.78 -65.39 41.64
C SER A 89 -7.72 -64.30 41.83
N HIS A 90 -7.48 -63.93 43.10
CA HIS A 90 -6.29 -63.21 43.54
C HIS A 90 -5.05 -64.12 43.40
N GLY A 91 -3.96 -63.60 42.85
CA GLY A 91 -2.66 -64.29 42.77
C GLY A 91 -1.54 -63.30 42.45
N ILE A 92 -0.53 -63.29 43.32
CA ILE A 92 0.55 -62.31 43.48
C ILE A 92 1.65 -62.45 42.41
N ASN A 93 2.29 -61.31 42.06
CA ASN A 93 3.60 -61.09 41.41
C ASN A 93 4.08 -62.08 40.33
N SER A 94 4.39 -61.55 39.14
CA SER A 94 5.78 -61.57 38.67
C SER A 94 6.01 -60.55 37.56
N CYS A 95 7.22 -60.00 37.58
CA CYS A 95 7.82 -59.06 36.65
C CYS A 95 7.66 -59.48 35.18
N GLY A 96 7.15 -58.55 34.36
CA GLY A 96 7.17 -58.62 32.91
C GLY A 96 7.35 -57.21 32.37
N SER A 97 8.61 -56.82 32.18
CA SER A 97 9.01 -55.60 31.50
C SER A 97 8.23 -55.45 30.18
N LEU A 98 7.50 -54.34 30.05
CA LEU A 98 7.11 -53.80 28.76
C LEU A 98 7.48 -52.33 28.77
N ASP A 99 8.75 -52.12 28.43
CA ASP A 99 9.26 -50.88 27.85
C ASP A 99 8.22 -50.32 26.86
N LYS A 100 7.59 -49.20 27.22
CA LYS A 100 6.81 -48.39 26.30
C LYS A 100 7.11 -46.94 26.57
N GLY A 101 8.03 -46.47 25.75
CA GLY A 101 8.68 -45.18 25.79
C GLY A 101 7.74 -43.98 25.86
N ASN A 102 8.37 -42.93 26.33
CA ASN A 102 7.84 -41.69 26.81
C ASN A 102 7.44 -40.81 25.61
N ASP A 103 6.27 -41.04 25.00
CA ASP A 103 5.80 -40.27 23.81
C ASP A 103 4.60 -39.34 24.08
N MET A 104 3.97 -39.43 25.26
CA MET A 104 2.83 -38.57 25.62
C MET A 104 3.24 -37.15 26.05
N GLY A 105 4.43 -36.98 26.61
CA GLY A 105 4.93 -35.66 27.04
C GLY A 105 5.34 -34.74 25.87
N SER A 106 5.82 -35.34 24.77
CA SER A 106 6.29 -34.61 23.58
C SER A 106 5.13 -33.97 22.80
N LYS A 107 4.04 -34.71 22.57
CA LYS A 107 2.85 -34.23 21.85
C LYS A 107 2.09 -33.13 22.59
N GLN A 108 2.02 -33.21 23.93
CA GLN A 108 1.38 -32.18 24.74
C GLN A 108 2.17 -30.87 24.76
N GLY A 109 3.51 -30.96 24.76
CA GLY A 109 4.40 -29.80 24.62
C GLY A 109 4.25 -29.09 23.27
N GLU A 110 4.23 -29.86 22.18
CA GLU A 110 4.04 -29.35 20.82
C GLU A 110 2.70 -28.61 20.66
N LEU A 111 1.60 -29.21 21.14
CA LEU A 111 0.28 -28.57 21.10
C LEU A 111 0.22 -27.26 21.89
N ARG A 112 0.95 -27.18 23.01
CA ARG A 112 1.04 -25.95 23.81
C ARG A 112 1.79 -24.85 23.05
N ILE A 113 2.87 -25.19 22.36
CA ILE A 113 3.64 -24.23 21.53
C ILE A 113 2.78 -23.73 20.38
N GLN A 114 2.04 -24.61 19.70
CA GLN A 114 1.13 -24.22 18.61
C GLN A 114 -0.02 -23.33 19.11
N LEU A 115 -0.57 -23.61 20.29
CA LEU A 115 -1.60 -22.78 20.90
C LEU A 115 -1.08 -21.37 21.20
N GLU A 116 0.10 -21.25 21.83
CA GLU A 116 0.65 -19.93 22.14
C GLU A 116 1.06 -19.17 20.87
N SER A 117 1.60 -19.86 19.86
CA SER A 117 1.88 -19.28 18.54
C SER A 117 0.60 -18.76 17.86
N THR A 118 -0.49 -19.51 17.91
CA THR A 118 -1.78 -19.12 17.33
C THR A 118 -2.37 -17.93 18.06
N LYS A 119 -2.27 -17.91 19.39
CA LYS A 119 -2.70 -16.79 20.23
C LYS A 119 -1.94 -15.51 19.89
N LEU A 120 -0.61 -15.59 19.72
CA LEU A 120 0.21 -14.44 19.31
C LEU A 120 -0.21 -13.92 17.92
N LYS A 121 -0.47 -14.81 16.95
CA LYS A 121 -0.98 -14.42 15.63
C LYS A 121 -2.35 -13.74 15.69
N ILE A 122 -3.23 -14.19 16.59
CA ILE A 122 -4.54 -13.54 16.79
C ILE A 122 -4.36 -12.12 17.32
N GLU A 123 -3.47 -11.90 18.29
CA GLU A 123 -3.20 -10.56 18.82
C GLU A 123 -2.57 -9.65 17.76
N GLU A 124 -1.67 -10.17 16.93
CA GLU A 124 -1.12 -9.44 15.77
C GLU A 124 -2.22 -9.05 14.77
N ILE A 125 -3.16 -9.97 14.47
CA ILE A 125 -4.31 -9.70 13.60
C ILE A 125 -5.20 -8.61 14.20
N LYS A 126 -5.46 -8.64 15.52
CA LYS A 126 -6.26 -7.59 16.19
C LYS A 126 -5.56 -6.23 16.14
N ALA A 127 -4.24 -6.19 16.35
CA ALA A 127 -3.46 -4.97 16.27
C ALA A 127 -3.51 -4.37 14.85
N THR A 128 -3.29 -5.21 13.82
CA THR A 128 -3.37 -4.78 12.41
C THR A 128 -4.78 -4.34 12.01
N GLN A 129 -5.82 -5.01 12.48
CA GLN A 129 -7.21 -4.58 12.28
C GLN A 129 -7.48 -3.19 12.88
N SER A 130 -6.97 -2.94 14.10
CA SER A 130 -7.11 -1.65 14.76
C SER A 130 -6.37 -0.54 14.01
N ALA A 131 -5.17 -0.83 13.49
CA ALA A 131 -4.40 0.09 12.66
C ALA A 131 -5.12 0.43 11.34
N LEU A 132 -5.65 -0.58 10.65
CA LEU A 132 -6.44 -0.38 9.42
C LEU A 132 -7.69 0.45 9.68
N LEU A 133 -8.38 0.22 10.80
CA LEU A 133 -9.55 1.02 11.15
C LEU A 133 -9.20 2.49 11.37
N LEU A 134 -8.06 2.77 12.00
CA LEU A 134 -7.54 4.12 12.16
C LEU A 134 -7.23 4.77 10.81
N GLU A 135 -6.58 4.03 9.91
CA GLU A 135 -6.25 4.51 8.56
C GLU A 135 -7.50 4.81 7.74
N ILE A 136 -8.50 3.92 7.76
CA ILE A 136 -9.81 4.13 7.12
C ILE A 136 -10.46 5.44 7.62
N ASN A 137 -10.43 5.69 8.93
CA ASN A 137 -10.99 6.90 9.50
C ASN A 137 -10.23 8.16 9.05
N LYS A 138 -8.89 8.09 8.97
CA LYS A 138 -8.06 9.19 8.43
C LYS A 138 -8.38 9.46 6.96
N SER A 139 -8.41 8.43 6.11
CA SER A 139 -8.76 8.58 4.70
C SER A 139 -10.15 9.18 4.52
N LYS A 140 -11.12 8.76 5.33
CA LYS A 140 -12.47 9.34 5.32
C LYS A 140 -12.45 10.84 5.65
N GLN A 141 -11.66 11.24 6.65
CA GLN A 141 -11.50 12.65 7.01
C GLN A 141 -10.86 13.46 5.86
N THR A 142 -9.81 12.93 5.23
CA THR A 142 -9.16 13.58 4.08
C THR A 142 -10.11 13.74 2.90
N ILE A 143 -10.88 12.70 2.56
CA ILE A 143 -11.88 12.76 1.48
C ILE A 143 -12.93 13.84 1.76
N GLU A 144 -13.42 13.95 3.00
CA GLU A 144 -14.40 14.97 3.35
C GLU A 144 -13.79 16.38 3.29
N GLN A 145 -12.52 16.54 3.69
CA GLN A 145 -11.78 17.80 3.55
C GLN A 145 -11.63 18.21 2.09
N GLU A 146 -11.18 17.30 1.22
CA GLU A 146 -11.03 17.56 -0.22
C GLU A 146 -12.37 17.88 -0.87
N LYS A 147 -13.43 17.17 -0.51
CA LYS A 147 -14.79 17.44 -1.00
C LYS A 147 -15.28 18.85 -0.62
N ASN A 148 -14.97 19.31 0.60
CA ASN A 148 -15.27 20.67 1.02
C ASN A 148 -14.41 21.72 0.30
N SER A 149 -13.16 21.38 -0.06
CA SER A 149 -12.35 22.25 -0.93
C SER A 149 -12.94 22.34 -2.34
N ILE A 150 -13.42 21.21 -2.89
CA ILE A 150 -14.04 21.17 -4.22
C ILE A 150 -15.31 22.03 -4.26
N SER A 151 -16.11 22.01 -3.21
CA SER A 151 -17.35 22.81 -3.13
C SER A 151 -17.10 24.33 -3.11
N GLY A 152 -15.88 24.77 -2.81
CA GLY A 152 -15.46 26.17 -2.88
C GLY A 152 -15.19 26.69 -4.30
N PHE A 153 -15.04 25.82 -5.30
CA PHE A 153 -14.83 26.24 -6.69
C PHE A 153 -16.13 26.65 -7.38
N PRO A 154 -16.10 27.50 -8.41
CA PRO A 154 -17.24 27.75 -9.27
C PRO A 154 -17.83 26.47 -9.88
N ALA A 155 -19.16 26.42 -10.04
CA ALA A 155 -19.88 25.26 -10.58
C ALA A 155 -19.32 24.71 -11.92
N PRO A 156 -18.87 25.55 -12.88
CA PRO A 156 -18.27 25.04 -14.11
C PRO A 156 -17.00 24.19 -13.88
N LEU A 157 -16.17 24.57 -12.90
CA LEU A 157 -14.96 23.80 -12.56
C LEU A 157 -15.29 22.51 -11.83
N GLN A 158 -16.32 22.51 -10.97
CA GLN A 158 -16.77 21.30 -10.27
C GLN A 158 -17.36 20.25 -11.22
N GLN A 159 -18.00 20.70 -12.31
CA GLN A 159 -18.67 19.83 -13.30
C GLN A 159 -17.74 19.36 -14.40
N MET A 160 -16.55 19.95 -14.52
CA MET A 160 -15.57 19.59 -15.53
C MET A 160 -15.05 18.17 -15.28
N ASP A 161 -14.91 17.39 -16.35
CA ASP A 161 -14.32 16.06 -16.22
C ASP A 161 -12.80 16.15 -16.02
N MET A 162 -12.23 15.11 -15.42
CA MET A 162 -10.80 15.06 -15.08
C MET A 162 -9.89 15.30 -16.30
N LYS A 163 -10.25 14.80 -17.49
CA LYS A 163 -9.40 14.95 -18.68
C LYS A 163 -9.40 16.39 -19.17
N SER A 164 -10.56 17.04 -19.17
CA SER A 164 -10.67 18.46 -19.50
C SER A 164 -9.88 19.31 -18.51
N LEU A 165 -9.98 19.04 -17.22
CA LEU A 165 -9.22 19.76 -16.19
C LEU A 165 -7.70 19.57 -16.34
N GLU A 166 -7.25 18.36 -16.67
CA GLU A 166 -5.84 18.07 -16.95
C GLU A 166 -5.34 18.78 -18.21
N ALA A 167 -6.16 18.89 -19.25
CA ALA A 167 -5.82 19.61 -20.47
C ALA A 167 -5.67 21.13 -20.22
N GLU A 168 -6.62 21.73 -19.49
CA GLU A 168 -6.56 23.14 -19.09
C GLU A 168 -5.33 23.42 -18.20
N HIS A 169 -5.01 22.53 -17.26
CA HIS A 169 -3.81 22.66 -16.46
C HIS A 169 -2.54 22.69 -17.31
N LYS A 170 -2.42 21.79 -18.29
CA LYS A 170 -1.27 21.77 -19.21
C LYS A 170 -1.20 23.02 -20.08
N ALA A 171 -2.34 23.54 -20.53
CA ALA A 171 -2.39 24.80 -21.27
C ALA A 171 -1.89 25.96 -20.42
N LEU A 172 -2.35 26.08 -19.16
CA LEU A 172 -1.88 27.09 -18.22
C LEU A 172 -0.39 26.97 -17.89
N GLU A 173 0.14 25.74 -17.77
CA GLU A 173 1.58 25.53 -17.59
C GLU A 173 2.39 26.01 -18.80
N ALA A 174 1.90 25.76 -20.01
CA ALA A 174 2.53 26.23 -21.24
C ALA A 174 2.49 27.77 -21.35
N ASP A 175 1.34 28.38 -21.05
CA ASP A 175 1.19 29.84 -21.03
C ASP A 175 2.15 30.47 -20.01
N LYS A 176 2.21 29.91 -18.80
CA LYS A 176 3.15 30.35 -17.76
C LYS A 176 4.60 30.25 -18.23
N ALA A 177 4.98 29.18 -18.91
CA ALA A 177 6.33 29.05 -19.47
C ALA A 177 6.61 30.13 -20.52
N GLY A 178 5.66 30.38 -21.43
CA GLY A 178 5.77 31.44 -22.44
C GLY A 178 5.87 32.84 -21.83
N GLU A 179 5.10 33.13 -20.77
CA GLU A 179 5.22 34.40 -20.03
C GLU A 179 6.59 34.56 -19.40
N VAL A 180 7.13 33.51 -18.77
CA VAL A 180 8.47 33.54 -18.17
C VAL A 180 9.55 33.79 -19.23
N GLU A 181 9.47 33.15 -20.39
CA GLU A 181 10.39 33.39 -21.51
C GLU A 181 10.30 34.83 -22.03
N TYR A 182 9.08 35.36 -22.17
CA TYR A 182 8.86 36.75 -22.56
C TYR A 182 9.47 37.72 -21.55
N PHE A 183 9.26 37.50 -20.25
CA PHE A 183 9.87 38.34 -19.20
C PHE A 183 11.40 38.26 -19.22
N GLN A 184 11.99 37.09 -19.45
CA GLN A 184 13.44 36.94 -19.59
C GLN A 184 13.96 37.71 -20.80
N SER A 185 13.28 37.63 -21.95
CA SER A 185 13.64 38.40 -23.15
C SER A 185 13.58 39.91 -22.92
N LEU A 186 12.58 40.40 -22.18
CA LEU A 186 12.51 41.81 -21.80
C LEU A 186 13.66 42.21 -20.88
N GLU A 187 14.02 41.37 -19.91
CA GLU A 187 15.14 41.62 -19.01
C GLU A 187 16.48 41.67 -19.77
N GLU A 188 16.70 40.74 -20.70
CA GLU A 188 17.86 40.74 -21.59
C GLU A 188 17.95 42.03 -22.40
N ARG A 189 16.84 42.45 -23.03
CA ARG A 189 16.80 43.68 -23.83
C ARG A 189 17.04 44.93 -22.99
N ILE A 190 16.53 44.97 -21.76
CA ILE A 190 16.83 46.06 -20.82
C ILE A 190 18.33 46.09 -20.49
N ASN A 191 18.95 44.93 -20.28
CA ASN A 191 20.38 44.83 -19.98
C ASN A 191 21.24 45.26 -21.18
N GLU A 192 20.87 44.91 -22.40
CA GLU A 192 21.50 45.40 -23.62
C GLU A 192 21.47 46.94 -23.69
N MET A 193 20.29 47.54 -23.48
CA MET A 193 20.13 49.00 -23.52
C MET A 193 20.91 49.74 -22.42
N LYS A 194 21.04 49.15 -21.23
CA LYS A 194 21.88 49.71 -20.15
C LYS A 194 23.38 49.72 -20.49
N GLY A 195 23.83 48.84 -21.39
CA GLY A 195 25.21 48.78 -21.85
C GLY A 195 25.55 49.78 -22.96
N VAL A 196 24.55 50.42 -23.57
CA VAL A 196 24.77 51.42 -24.63
C VAL A 196 25.07 52.77 -24.00
N SER A 197 26.27 53.28 -24.26
CA SER A 197 26.67 54.65 -23.91
C SER A 197 27.26 55.34 -25.13
N ASP A 198 26.64 56.45 -25.54
CA ASP A 198 27.09 57.21 -26.70
C ASP A 198 27.73 58.54 -26.27
N ALA A 199 28.81 58.89 -26.96
CA ALA A 199 29.46 60.17 -26.82
C ALA A 199 28.80 61.17 -27.78
N VAL A 200 28.17 62.20 -27.23
CA VAL A 200 27.51 63.26 -27.98
C VAL A 200 28.39 64.50 -27.94
N LYS A 201 28.84 64.96 -29.12
CA LYS A 201 29.53 66.25 -29.24
C LYS A 201 28.53 67.39 -29.28
N CYS A 202 28.67 68.31 -28.34
CA CYS A 202 27.95 69.56 -28.33
C CYS A 202 28.57 70.53 -29.34
N LEU A 203 27.75 71.45 -29.86
CA LEU A 203 28.19 72.54 -30.75
C LEU A 203 29.24 73.47 -30.10
N CYS A 204 29.39 73.44 -28.77
CA CYS A 204 30.46 74.15 -28.06
C CYS A 204 31.82 73.43 -28.08
N GLY A 205 31.90 72.24 -28.70
CA GLY A 205 33.13 71.43 -28.80
C GLY A 205 33.37 70.46 -27.64
N LEU A 206 32.55 70.49 -26.59
CA LEU A 206 32.59 69.53 -25.49
C LEU A 206 31.85 68.23 -25.85
N GLU A 207 32.39 67.11 -25.39
CA GLU A 207 31.83 65.78 -25.62
C GLU A 207 31.25 65.23 -24.31
N TYR A 208 30.00 64.76 -24.36
CA TYR A 208 29.26 64.27 -23.21
C TYR A 208 28.95 62.78 -23.40
N LYS A 209 29.28 61.96 -22.41
CA LYS A 209 28.88 60.56 -22.37
C LYS A 209 27.45 60.47 -21.84
N VAL A 210 26.52 60.00 -22.66
CA VAL A 210 25.12 59.79 -22.27
C VAL A 210 24.94 58.32 -21.91
N GLU A 211 24.43 58.05 -20.71
CA GLU A 211 24.11 56.71 -20.23
C GLU A 211 22.63 56.66 -19.85
N LEU A 212 21.94 55.58 -20.21
CA LEU A 212 20.56 55.34 -19.76
C LEU A 212 20.58 54.93 -18.29
N GLY A 213 20.19 55.85 -17.40
CA GLY A 213 20.21 55.67 -15.96
C GLY A 213 19.38 54.46 -15.50
N GLY A 214 20.05 53.39 -15.08
CA GLY A 214 19.43 52.22 -14.48
C GLY A 214 18.98 52.46 -13.04
N LYS A 215 17.93 53.26 -12.80
CA LYS A 215 17.21 53.19 -11.53
C LYS A 215 16.31 51.96 -11.59
N ALA A 216 16.61 50.95 -10.79
CA ALA A 216 15.71 49.82 -10.58
C ALA A 216 14.36 50.38 -10.13
N MET A 217 13.28 50.06 -10.86
CA MET A 217 11.95 50.21 -10.32
C MET A 217 11.77 49.05 -9.34
N ASP A 218 11.90 49.34 -8.04
CA ASP A 218 11.40 48.45 -7.00
C ASP A 218 9.87 48.41 -7.14
N LEU A 219 9.36 47.35 -7.77
CA LEU A 219 7.94 47.03 -7.77
C LEU A 219 7.63 46.37 -6.42
N SER A 220 7.06 47.17 -5.51
CA SER A 220 6.44 46.69 -4.25
C SER A 220 5.17 45.89 -4.51
#